data_AF-A0A3B9HJR1-F1
#
_entry.id   AF-A0A3B9HJR1-F1
#
_cell.length_a   1.000
_cell.length_b   1.000
_cell.length_c   1.000
_cell.angle_alpha   90.00
_cell.angle_beta   90.00
_cell.angle_gamma   90.00
#
_symmetry.space_group_name_H-M   'P 1'
#
loop_
_entity.id
_entity.type
_entity.pdbx_description
1 polymer ?
#
loop_
_entity_poly.entity_id
_entity_poly.type
_entity_poly.pdbx_seq_one_letter_code
_entity_poly.pdbx_strand_id
1 'polypeptide(L)'
;FDGIGIEFNILNDTILVVTALSGGPSEKLGIQSGDQIIRIDDTLVAGIGVTNQQVMSMLRGKKGTVVEVDIKRRGENELIPFRITRDVIPVHSVDVAYMIDDITGYIKVNKFSANTPYEFADAVIKLNSRGMKQLILDLRSNPGGYLQGAVSLADQFIPGKELIVYTEGRAVGRTEERSGKAGLFEQGKLIVLVNEGSASASEILAGALQDNHRATIVGRRSFGKGLVQEVYPLPDTSAVRLTIARYYTPSGKSIQRSYANGTDAYYDEYMQIVMNGDADSVNGRKADWGIAPDIEVALDTSDLSRRFNRLYNLGLVQQFSYGWYGNHKKQMEGYADVQAFQKDFHMSDEMFRSFLNYVSDKEPEQSLPADTASLLRPRIETGIMAVLARQQWGNDGFFPILNSMDPDIQAALDAAYRKEEHKK
;
A
#
# COMPACT_ATOMS: atom_id res chain seq x y z
N PHE A 1 -8.66 -14.81 -10.10
CA PHE A 1 -9.37 -15.62 -9.09
C PHE A 1 -10.43 -14.74 -8.45
N ASP A 2 -11.44 -15.35 -7.85
CA ASP A 2 -12.52 -14.62 -7.17
C ASP A 2 -12.31 -14.69 -5.66
N GLY A 3 -12.57 -13.58 -4.96
CA GLY A 3 -12.43 -13.49 -3.51
C GLY A 3 -12.63 -12.08 -2.99
N ILE A 4 -12.09 -11.79 -1.80
CA ILE A 4 -12.20 -10.46 -1.18
C ILE A 4 -11.03 -9.52 -1.50
N GLY A 5 -9.89 -10.06 -1.92
CA GLY A 5 -8.76 -9.26 -2.37
C GLY A 5 -7.91 -8.70 -1.23
N ILE A 6 -7.34 -9.58 -0.41
CA ILE A 6 -6.36 -9.23 0.62
C ILE A 6 -5.12 -10.13 0.50
N GLU A 7 -3.98 -9.61 0.94
CA GLU A 7 -2.80 -10.39 1.33
C GLU A 7 -2.80 -10.50 2.86
N PHE A 8 -2.52 -11.69 3.40
CA PHE A 8 -2.55 -11.92 4.85
C PHE A 8 -1.40 -12.82 5.32
N ASN A 9 -1.11 -12.75 6.62
CA ASN A 9 -0.31 -13.70 7.38
C ASN A 9 -1.16 -14.25 8.54
N ILE A 10 -0.82 -15.41 9.07
CA ILE A 10 -1.42 -15.92 10.31
C ILE A 10 -0.41 -15.74 11.44
N LEU A 11 -0.80 -14.99 12.46
CA LEU A 11 0.02 -14.59 13.60
C LEU A 11 -0.72 -14.90 14.88
N ASN A 12 -0.08 -15.62 15.82
CA ASN A 12 -0.69 -15.98 17.10
C ASN A 12 -2.11 -16.51 16.89
N ASP A 13 -2.21 -17.36 15.87
CA ASP A 13 -3.46 -17.99 15.46
C ASP A 13 -4.57 -17.02 15.05
N THR A 14 -4.20 -15.84 14.58
CA THR A 14 -5.09 -14.78 14.13
C THR A 14 -4.67 -14.31 12.74
N ILE A 15 -5.63 -14.07 11.86
CA ILE A 15 -5.36 -13.66 10.48
C ILE A 15 -5.05 -12.16 10.50
N LEU A 16 -3.79 -11.81 10.20
CA LEU A 16 -3.32 -10.44 10.06
C LEU A 16 -3.31 -10.03 8.59
N VAL A 17 -4.06 -9.00 8.23
CA VAL A 17 -4.04 -8.38 6.90
C VAL A 17 -2.72 -7.65 6.70
N VAL A 18 -1.95 -8.08 5.71
CA VAL A 18 -0.73 -7.39 5.28
C VAL A 18 -1.09 -6.19 4.41
N THR A 19 -2.04 -6.36 3.49
CA THR A 19 -2.59 -5.27 2.68
C THR A 19 -3.93 -5.67 2.04
N ALA A 20 -4.79 -4.70 1.75
CA ALA A 20 -5.91 -4.90 0.84
C ALA A 20 -5.46 -4.60 -0.60
N LEU A 21 -5.81 -5.48 -1.53
CA LEU A 21 -5.38 -5.36 -2.93
C LEU A 21 -6.15 -4.23 -3.62
N SER A 22 -5.42 -3.36 -4.32
CA SER A 22 -6.02 -2.16 -4.90
C SER A 22 -7.06 -2.47 -5.98
N GLY A 23 -8.13 -1.70 -5.98
CA GLY A 23 -9.33 -1.92 -6.79
C GLY A 23 -10.17 -3.14 -6.35
N GLY A 24 -9.69 -3.93 -5.38
CA GLY A 24 -10.36 -5.12 -4.86
C GLY A 24 -11.53 -4.82 -3.91
N PRO A 25 -12.39 -5.81 -3.61
CA PRO A 25 -13.54 -5.63 -2.71
C PRO A 25 -13.18 -5.12 -1.32
N SER A 26 -12.13 -5.65 -0.71
CA SER A 26 -11.69 -5.26 0.63
C SER A 26 -11.20 -3.82 0.71
N GLU A 27 -10.44 -3.33 -0.27
CA GLU A 27 -9.96 -1.94 -0.29
C GLU A 27 -11.14 -0.96 -0.43
N LYS A 28 -12.12 -1.27 -1.29
CA LYS A 28 -13.33 -0.45 -1.49
C LYS A 28 -14.14 -0.25 -0.21
N LEU A 29 -14.11 -1.24 0.68
CA LEU A 29 -14.79 -1.19 1.96
C LEU A 29 -13.91 -0.57 3.06
N GLY A 30 -12.64 -0.28 2.80
CA GLY A 30 -11.75 0.38 3.75
C GLY A 30 -10.99 -0.58 4.66
N ILE A 31 -10.81 -1.85 4.26
CA ILE A 31 -9.87 -2.79 4.92
C ILE A 31 -8.43 -2.37 4.66
N GLN A 32 -7.58 -2.46 5.67
CA GLN A 32 -6.24 -1.85 5.70
C GLN A 32 -5.17 -2.82 6.22
N SER A 33 -3.90 -2.45 6.01
CA SER A 33 -2.77 -3.13 6.63
C SER A 33 -2.87 -3.08 8.15
N GLY A 34 -2.57 -4.20 8.81
CA GLY A 34 -2.62 -4.33 10.26
C GLY A 34 -3.97 -4.76 10.82
N ASP A 35 -5.03 -4.86 9.99
CA ASP A 35 -6.32 -5.40 10.43
C ASP A 35 -6.19 -6.87 10.82
N GLN A 36 -6.83 -7.26 11.92
CA GLN A 36 -6.89 -8.65 12.34
C GLN A 36 -8.29 -9.21 12.11
N ILE A 37 -8.46 -10.25 11.28
CA ILE A 37 -9.75 -10.89 11.07
C ILE A 37 -10.01 -11.84 12.23
N ILE A 38 -11.07 -11.55 13.00
CA ILE A 38 -11.45 -12.30 14.20
C ILE A 38 -12.53 -13.33 13.86
N ARG A 39 -13.50 -12.95 13.02
CA ARG A 39 -14.60 -13.83 12.58
C ARG A 39 -14.76 -13.78 11.07
N ILE A 40 -15.15 -14.92 10.50
CA ILE A 40 -15.59 -15.04 9.11
C ILE A 40 -16.94 -15.73 9.13
N ASP A 41 -17.97 -15.04 8.61
CA ASP A 41 -19.37 -15.37 8.79
C ASP A 41 -19.66 -15.67 10.28
N ASP A 42 -20.28 -16.80 10.61
CA ASP A 42 -20.57 -17.17 11.99
C ASP A 42 -19.39 -17.82 12.73
N THR A 43 -18.24 -17.98 12.08
CA THR A 43 -17.09 -18.74 12.60
C THR A 43 -16.05 -17.83 13.23
N LEU A 44 -15.70 -18.07 14.49
CA LEU A 44 -14.50 -17.50 15.11
C LEU A 44 -13.28 -18.13 14.48
N VAL A 45 -12.39 -17.31 13.91
CA VAL A 45 -11.17 -17.77 13.22
C VAL A 45 -9.88 -17.39 13.95
N ALA A 46 -9.97 -16.54 14.97
CA ALA A 46 -8.86 -16.22 15.86
C ALA A 46 -8.75 -17.25 17.01
N GLY A 47 -7.56 -17.78 17.26
CA GLY A 47 -7.24 -18.66 18.38
C GLY A 47 -7.73 -20.11 18.26
N ILE A 48 -7.99 -20.59 17.03
CA ILE A 48 -8.55 -21.94 16.77
C ILE A 48 -7.67 -22.88 15.92
N GLY A 49 -6.44 -22.49 15.60
CA GLY A 49 -5.46 -23.22 14.80
C GLY A 49 -5.66 -23.07 13.30
N VAL A 50 -6.14 -21.93 12.81
CA VAL A 50 -6.54 -21.80 11.41
C VAL A 50 -5.33 -21.88 10.47
N THR A 51 -5.47 -22.64 9.38
CA THR A 51 -4.43 -22.82 8.36
C THR A 51 -4.65 -21.88 7.16
N ASN A 52 -3.59 -21.56 6.41
CA ASN A 52 -3.70 -20.76 5.18
C ASN A 52 -4.73 -21.32 4.19
N GLN A 53 -4.83 -22.64 4.06
CA GLN A 53 -5.79 -23.28 3.19
C GLN A 53 -7.23 -23.06 3.66
N GLN A 54 -7.48 -23.18 4.97
CA GLN A 54 -8.80 -22.89 5.56
C GLN A 54 -9.18 -21.43 5.36
N VAL A 55 -8.28 -20.49 5.65
CA VAL A 55 -8.51 -19.06 5.41
C VAL A 55 -8.87 -18.79 3.95
N MET A 56 -8.07 -19.33 3.01
CA MET A 56 -8.34 -19.16 1.58
C MET A 56 -9.69 -19.75 1.17
N SER A 57 -10.10 -20.89 1.74
CA SER A 57 -11.41 -21.51 1.45
C SER A 57 -12.59 -20.70 1.99
N MET A 58 -12.43 -20.03 3.14
CA MET A 58 -13.46 -19.17 3.73
C MET A 58 -13.59 -17.83 2.99
N LEU A 59 -12.47 -17.21 2.62
CA LEU A 59 -12.47 -15.88 2.02
C LEU A 59 -12.69 -15.88 0.50
N ARG A 60 -12.30 -16.95 -0.20
CA ARG A 60 -12.61 -17.11 -1.63
C ARG A 60 -14.00 -17.69 -1.84
N GLY A 61 -14.52 -17.53 -3.04
CA GLY A 61 -15.86 -17.97 -3.39
C GLY A 61 -16.29 -17.35 -4.70
N LYS A 62 -17.43 -17.81 -5.21
CA LYS A 62 -17.96 -17.34 -6.50
C LYS A 62 -18.22 -15.83 -6.46
N LYS A 63 -17.85 -15.12 -7.53
CA LYS A 63 -18.23 -13.72 -7.74
C LYS A 63 -19.70 -13.45 -7.41
N GLY A 64 -19.97 -12.36 -6.71
CA GLY A 64 -21.30 -11.90 -6.32
C GLY A 64 -21.83 -12.51 -5.01
N THR A 65 -21.17 -13.55 -4.48
CA THR A 65 -21.47 -14.03 -3.12
C THR A 65 -20.91 -13.09 -2.07
N VAL A 66 -21.53 -13.04 -0.90
CA VAL A 66 -21.08 -12.21 0.22
C VAL A 66 -20.34 -13.09 1.23
N VAL A 67 -19.35 -12.51 1.90
CA VAL A 67 -18.75 -13.01 3.14
C VAL A 67 -18.77 -11.89 4.17
N GLU A 68 -19.12 -12.24 5.39
CA GLU A 68 -19.04 -11.31 6.51
C GLU A 68 -17.72 -11.51 7.22
N VAL A 69 -17.02 -10.43 7.56
CA VAL A 69 -15.81 -10.52 8.37
C VAL A 69 -15.88 -9.48 9.49
N ASP A 70 -15.56 -9.92 10.70
CA ASP A 70 -15.38 -9.00 11.82
C ASP A 70 -13.89 -8.81 12.04
N ILE A 71 -13.43 -7.57 11.93
CA ILE A 71 -12.03 -7.24 12.12
C ILE A 71 -11.78 -6.49 13.43
N LYS A 72 -10.64 -6.76 14.05
CA LYS A 72 -10.05 -5.93 15.07
C LYS A 72 -9.08 -4.97 14.39
N ARG A 73 -9.39 -3.68 14.43
CA ARG A 73 -8.53 -2.62 13.92
C ARG A 73 -7.87 -1.87 15.07
N ARG A 74 -6.63 -1.43 14.83
CA ARG A 74 -5.88 -0.58 15.72
C ARG A 74 -6.65 0.72 16.06
N GLY A 75 -6.73 1.04 17.35
CA GLY A 75 -7.38 2.25 17.86
C GLY A 75 -8.87 2.04 18.18
N GLU A 76 -9.39 0.86 17.86
CA GLU A 76 -10.81 0.55 17.96
C GLU A 76 -11.07 -0.49 19.03
N ASN A 77 -11.96 -0.17 19.96
CA ASN A 77 -12.29 -1.07 21.06
C ASN A 77 -13.17 -2.23 20.57
N GLU A 78 -14.13 -1.92 19.71
CA GLU A 78 -15.06 -2.89 19.13
C GLU A 78 -14.55 -3.49 17.82
N LEU A 79 -15.11 -4.65 17.46
CA LEU A 79 -14.90 -5.24 16.14
C LEU A 79 -15.67 -4.44 15.09
N ILE A 80 -15.07 -4.28 13.91
CA ILE A 80 -15.70 -3.61 12.77
C ILE A 80 -16.23 -4.69 11.81
N PRO A 81 -17.56 -4.78 11.60
CA PRO A 81 -18.14 -5.73 10.67
C PRO A 81 -18.02 -5.22 9.23
N PHE A 82 -17.59 -6.09 8.31
CA PHE A 82 -17.58 -5.84 6.87
C PHE A 82 -18.37 -6.91 6.13
N ARG A 83 -19.38 -6.50 5.36
CA ARG A 83 -20.04 -7.35 4.36
C ARG A 83 -19.34 -7.19 3.02
N ILE A 84 -18.52 -8.17 2.66
CA ILE A 84 -17.68 -8.12 1.45
C ILE A 84 -18.31 -8.96 0.35
N THR A 85 -18.75 -8.29 -0.72
CA THR A 85 -19.14 -8.98 -1.96
C THR A 85 -17.90 -9.44 -2.71
N ARG A 86 -17.73 -10.75 -2.88
CA ARG A 86 -16.62 -11.34 -3.62
C ARG A 86 -16.67 -10.91 -5.08
N ASP A 87 -15.53 -10.56 -5.64
CA ASP A 87 -15.39 -10.17 -7.04
C ASP A 87 -14.10 -10.75 -7.63
N VAL A 88 -13.95 -10.60 -8.95
CA VAL A 88 -12.68 -10.84 -9.63
C VAL A 88 -11.64 -9.89 -9.05
N ILE A 89 -10.55 -10.45 -8.55
CA ILE A 89 -9.46 -9.64 -8.01
C ILE A 89 -8.63 -9.07 -9.17
N PRO A 90 -8.51 -7.73 -9.29
CA PRO A 90 -7.66 -7.12 -10.29
C PRO A 90 -6.24 -7.67 -10.16
N VAL A 91 -5.66 -8.12 -11.27
CA VAL A 91 -4.32 -8.70 -11.28
C VAL A 91 -3.25 -7.75 -11.83
N HIS A 92 -3.63 -6.50 -12.13
CA HIS A 92 -2.69 -5.44 -12.51
C HIS A 92 -1.71 -5.15 -11.38
N SER A 93 -0.49 -4.84 -11.77
CA SER A 93 0.61 -4.45 -10.89
C SER A 93 0.69 -2.94 -10.77
N VAL A 94 0.45 -2.22 -11.87
CA VAL A 94 0.38 -0.75 -11.91
C VAL A 94 -1.07 -0.33 -11.70
N ASP A 95 -1.34 0.40 -10.62
CA ASP A 95 -2.68 0.90 -10.30
C ASP A 95 -3.06 2.14 -11.08
N VAL A 96 -2.10 3.03 -11.27
CA VAL A 96 -2.28 4.33 -11.91
C VAL A 96 -0.93 4.85 -12.38
N ALA A 97 -0.95 5.59 -13.49
CA ALA A 97 0.19 6.35 -13.99
C ALA A 97 -0.28 7.69 -14.56
N TYR A 98 0.17 8.80 -13.99
CA TYR A 98 -0.23 10.14 -14.43
C TYR A 98 0.86 11.18 -14.17
N MET A 99 0.76 12.33 -14.84
CA MET A 99 1.60 13.49 -14.56
C MET A 99 1.00 14.21 -13.34
N ILE A 100 1.73 14.24 -12.23
CA ILE A 100 1.24 14.93 -11.01
C ILE A 100 1.40 16.45 -11.12
N ASP A 101 2.37 16.89 -11.93
CA ASP A 101 2.57 18.27 -12.37
C ASP A 101 3.17 18.26 -13.79
N ASP A 102 3.65 19.41 -14.29
CA ASP A 102 4.14 19.56 -15.66
C ASP A 102 5.37 18.68 -16.00
N ILE A 103 6.16 18.24 -15.01
CA ILE A 103 7.42 17.52 -15.26
C ILE A 103 7.55 16.20 -14.47
N THR A 104 6.71 15.98 -13.47
CA THR A 104 6.77 14.82 -12.57
C THR A 104 5.73 13.79 -12.96
N GLY A 105 6.19 12.61 -13.33
CA GLY A 105 5.34 11.43 -13.41
C GLY A 105 5.14 10.81 -12.03
N TYR A 106 3.98 10.20 -11.83
CA TYR A 106 3.67 9.35 -10.69
C TYR A 106 3.23 7.99 -11.21
N ILE A 107 3.81 6.93 -10.66
CA ILE A 107 3.39 5.54 -10.93
C ILE A 107 3.22 4.82 -9.60
N LYS A 108 2.03 4.24 -9.37
CA LYS A 108 1.80 3.37 -8.22
C LYS A 108 1.88 1.91 -8.63
N VAL A 109 2.76 1.14 -7.98
CA VAL A 109 2.88 -0.31 -8.15
C VAL A 109 2.45 -1.01 -6.87
N ASN A 110 1.38 -1.80 -6.91
CA ASN A 110 0.78 -2.42 -5.72
C ASN A 110 1.24 -3.85 -5.45
N LYS A 111 1.86 -4.51 -6.44
CA LYS A 111 2.42 -5.85 -6.33
C LYS A 111 3.41 -6.11 -7.46
N PHE A 112 4.23 -7.14 -7.31
CA PHE A 112 5.09 -7.63 -8.37
C PHE A 112 4.53 -8.92 -8.98
N SER A 113 4.38 -8.93 -10.29
CA SER A 113 3.96 -10.06 -11.10
C SER A 113 4.85 -10.19 -12.35
N ALA A 114 4.66 -11.26 -13.12
CA ALA A 114 5.35 -11.41 -14.40
C ALA A 114 5.01 -10.29 -15.41
N ASN A 115 3.86 -9.62 -15.24
CA ASN A 115 3.41 -8.56 -16.14
C ASN A 115 3.87 -7.16 -15.73
N THR A 116 4.37 -6.98 -14.50
CA THR A 116 4.78 -5.67 -13.97
C THR A 116 5.74 -4.92 -14.90
N PRO A 117 6.78 -5.55 -15.50
CA PRO A 117 7.70 -4.83 -16.37
C PRO A 117 7.03 -4.24 -17.62
N TYR A 118 6.04 -4.94 -18.18
CA TYR A 118 5.32 -4.47 -19.36
C TYR A 118 4.35 -3.34 -19.03
N GLU A 119 3.60 -3.48 -17.93
CA GLU A 119 2.68 -2.42 -17.46
C GLU A 119 3.45 -1.15 -17.08
N PHE A 120 4.61 -1.31 -16.43
CA PHE A 120 5.48 -0.19 -16.10
C PHE A 120 6.08 0.47 -17.35
N ALA A 121 6.54 -0.32 -18.32
CA ALA A 121 7.09 0.21 -19.57
C ALA A 121 6.05 1.06 -20.33
N ASP A 122 4.80 0.58 -20.44
CA ASP A 122 3.71 1.34 -21.05
C ASP A 122 3.44 2.65 -20.29
N ALA A 123 3.41 2.61 -18.96
CA ALA A 123 3.26 3.80 -18.12
C ALA A 123 4.37 4.82 -18.37
N VAL A 124 5.65 4.41 -18.33
CA VAL A 124 6.79 5.31 -18.55
C VAL A 124 6.78 5.89 -19.96
N ILE A 125 6.46 5.12 -21.00
CA ILE A 125 6.36 5.61 -22.38
C ILE A 125 5.28 6.71 -22.48
N LYS A 126 4.11 6.48 -21.88
CA LYS A 126 3.02 7.47 -21.83
C LYS A 126 3.43 8.74 -21.10
N LEU A 127 4.08 8.64 -19.94
CA LEU A 127 4.53 9.80 -19.17
C LEU A 127 5.65 10.56 -19.89
N ASN A 128 6.62 9.87 -20.50
CA ASN A 128 7.67 10.48 -21.31
C ASN A 128 7.08 11.26 -22.49
N SER A 129 6.04 10.74 -23.15
CA SER A 129 5.35 11.44 -24.24
C SER A 129 4.67 12.74 -23.78
N ARG A 130 4.39 12.87 -22.48
CA ARG A 130 3.83 14.07 -21.85
C ARG A 130 4.89 14.98 -21.23
N GLY A 131 6.18 14.69 -21.44
CA GLY A 131 7.28 15.56 -21.03
C GLY A 131 7.90 15.23 -19.68
N MET A 132 7.59 14.07 -19.08
CA MET A 132 8.18 13.63 -17.80
C MET A 132 9.71 13.77 -17.77
N LYS A 133 10.23 14.34 -16.68
CA LYS A 133 11.66 14.51 -16.37
C LYS A 133 12.06 13.88 -15.04
N GLN A 134 11.09 13.71 -14.15
CA GLN A 134 11.27 13.10 -12.84
C GLN A 134 10.10 12.16 -12.54
N LEU A 135 10.35 11.14 -11.71
CA LEU A 135 9.37 10.09 -11.41
C LEU A 135 9.27 9.88 -9.91
N ILE A 136 8.04 9.84 -9.42
CA ILE A 136 7.69 9.29 -8.11
C ILE A 136 7.14 7.88 -8.33
N LEU A 137 7.85 6.88 -7.80
CA LEU A 137 7.43 5.48 -7.79
C LEU A 137 6.86 5.14 -6.41
N ASP A 138 5.56 4.89 -6.33
CA ASP A 138 4.89 4.58 -5.07
C ASP A 138 4.78 3.06 -4.86
N LEU A 139 5.53 2.55 -3.88
CA LEU A 139 5.52 1.16 -3.43
C LEU A 139 4.86 1.01 -2.04
N ARG A 140 4.17 2.04 -1.54
CA ARG A 140 3.47 1.97 -0.26
C ARG A 140 2.35 0.94 -0.33
N SER A 141 2.28 0.12 0.71
CA SER A 141 1.34 -1.00 0.87
C SER A 141 1.47 -2.09 -0.21
N ASN A 142 2.63 -2.19 -0.87
CA ASN A 142 2.98 -3.25 -1.81
C ASN A 142 3.68 -4.42 -1.08
N PRO A 143 3.04 -5.59 -0.93
CA PRO A 143 3.55 -6.69 -0.12
C PRO A 143 4.66 -7.49 -0.82
N GLY A 144 5.10 -7.03 -1.99
CA GLY A 144 6.07 -7.68 -2.85
C GLY A 144 5.39 -8.51 -3.93
N GLY A 145 5.88 -9.74 -4.13
CA GLY A 145 5.37 -10.65 -5.15
C GLY A 145 6.52 -11.34 -5.88
N TYR A 146 6.39 -11.45 -7.19
CA TYR A 146 7.35 -12.15 -8.03
C TYR A 146 8.70 -11.43 -8.08
N LEU A 147 9.76 -12.08 -7.57
CA LEU A 147 11.12 -11.52 -7.49
C LEU A 147 11.61 -10.96 -8.82
N GLN A 148 11.48 -11.73 -9.91
CA GLN A 148 11.98 -11.30 -11.22
C GLN A 148 11.21 -10.10 -11.78
N GLY A 149 9.97 -9.86 -11.32
CA GLY A 149 9.25 -8.62 -11.61
C GLY A 149 9.95 -7.40 -11.00
N ALA A 150 10.44 -7.50 -9.76
CA ALA A 150 11.18 -6.43 -9.10
C ALA A 150 12.59 -6.25 -9.67
N VAL A 151 13.31 -7.34 -9.97
CA VAL A 151 14.63 -7.29 -10.62
C VAL A 151 14.51 -6.62 -11.99
N SER A 152 13.54 -7.03 -12.81
CA SER A 152 13.29 -6.41 -14.12
C SER A 152 12.90 -4.94 -14.01
N LEU A 153 12.21 -4.55 -12.93
CA LEU A 153 11.85 -3.15 -12.69
C LEU A 153 13.07 -2.33 -12.22
N ALA A 154 13.96 -2.89 -11.39
CA ALA A 154 15.21 -2.25 -11.00
C ALA A 154 16.11 -1.97 -12.23
N ASP A 155 16.15 -2.92 -13.18
CA ASP A 155 16.85 -2.80 -14.47
C ASP A 155 16.31 -1.64 -15.33
N GLN A 156 15.09 -1.15 -15.09
CA GLN A 156 14.57 0.05 -15.77
C GLN A 156 15.21 1.35 -15.31
N PHE A 157 15.88 1.33 -14.15
CA PHE A 157 16.41 2.51 -13.48
C PHE A 157 17.92 2.47 -13.30
N ILE A 158 18.51 1.29 -13.08
CA ILE A 158 19.92 1.13 -12.73
C ILE A 158 20.71 0.76 -14.00
N PRO A 159 21.52 1.68 -14.54
CA PRO A 159 22.31 1.39 -15.74
C PRO A 159 23.42 0.37 -15.47
N GLY A 160 23.97 -0.23 -16.53
CA GLY A 160 25.18 -1.04 -16.44
C GLY A 160 24.95 -2.45 -15.88
N LYS A 161 25.89 -2.95 -15.06
CA LYS A 161 25.88 -4.31 -14.49
C LYS A 161 26.00 -4.29 -12.96
N GLU A 162 25.19 -3.43 -12.36
CA GLU A 162 25.21 -3.22 -10.92
C GLU A 162 24.45 -4.30 -10.17
N LEU A 163 24.81 -4.50 -8.91
CA LEU A 163 24.14 -5.46 -8.04
C LEU A 163 22.76 -4.92 -7.66
N ILE A 164 21.72 -5.72 -7.85
CA ILE A 164 20.35 -5.39 -7.41
C ILE A 164 20.11 -6.04 -6.05
N VAL A 165 20.34 -7.35 -5.95
CA VAL A 165 20.15 -8.12 -4.71
C VAL A 165 21.01 -9.35 -4.78
N TYR A 166 21.40 -9.86 -3.61
CA TYR A 166 21.92 -11.22 -3.52
C TYR A 166 21.21 -12.02 -2.44
N THR A 167 21.20 -13.33 -2.62
CA THR A 167 20.68 -14.29 -1.65
C THR A 167 21.81 -15.12 -1.09
N GLU A 168 21.77 -15.40 0.21
CA GLU A 168 22.75 -16.27 0.86
C GLU A 168 22.10 -16.99 2.04
N GLY A 169 22.43 -18.27 2.18
CA GLY A 169 21.89 -19.16 3.21
C GLY A 169 22.98 -19.97 3.89
N ARG A 170 22.62 -20.66 4.98
CA ARG A 170 23.58 -21.51 5.72
C ARG A 170 24.11 -22.68 4.87
N ALA A 171 23.26 -23.22 4.00
CA ALA A 171 23.55 -24.36 3.14
C ALA A 171 23.44 -24.01 1.64
N VAL A 172 23.16 -22.75 1.32
CA VAL A 172 22.98 -22.26 -0.05
C VAL A 172 23.97 -21.12 -0.28
N GLY A 173 24.86 -21.30 -1.24
CA GLY A 173 25.87 -20.31 -1.59
C GLY A 173 25.25 -19.02 -2.14
N ARG A 174 26.05 -17.96 -2.17
CA ARG A 174 25.64 -16.65 -2.66
C ARG A 174 25.18 -16.71 -4.13
N THR A 175 23.97 -16.20 -4.39
CA THR A 175 23.43 -16.00 -5.75
C THR A 175 23.12 -14.52 -5.93
N GLU A 176 23.45 -13.95 -7.10
CA GLU A 176 23.29 -12.52 -7.36
C GLU A 176 22.34 -12.27 -8.52
N GLU A 177 21.51 -11.23 -8.37
CA GLU A 177 20.73 -10.62 -9.44
C GLU A 177 21.33 -9.25 -9.74
N ARG A 178 21.60 -8.97 -11.02
CA ARG A 178 22.27 -7.75 -11.47
C ARG A 178 21.49 -7.07 -12.58
N SER A 179 21.62 -5.76 -12.68
CA SER A 179 21.18 -5.04 -13.88
C SER A 179 22.01 -5.46 -15.09
N GLY A 180 21.53 -5.14 -16.29
CA GLY A 180 22.21 -5.49 -17.52
C GLY A 180 21.52 -5.06 -18.80
N LYS A 181 20.25 -4.62 -18.75
CA LYS A 181 19.53 -4.11 -19.93
C LYS A 181 19.36 -2.62 -19.82
N ALA A 182 19.32 -1.95 -20.96
CA ALA A 182 19.02 -0.53 -21.01
C ALA A 182 17.60 -0.27 -20.49
N GLY A 183 17.50 0.57 -19.46
CA GLY A 183 16.26 0.93 -18.80
C GLY A 183 15.54 2.12 -19.46
N LEU A 184 14.22 2.19 -19.29
CA LEU A 184 13.40 3.29 -19.82
C LEU A 184 13.50 4.59 -19.01
N PHE A 185 14.06 4.54 -17.80
CA PHE A 185 14.22 5.69 -16.92
C PHE A 185 15.53 5.64 -16.12
N GLU A 186 16.65 5.43 -16.81
CA GLU A 186 17.98 5.44 -16.18
C GLU A 186 18.43 6.82 -15.70
N GLN A 187 17.87 7.88 -16.29
CA GLN A 187 18.21 9.28 -16.03
C GLN A 187 17.02 10.05 -15.46
N GLY A 188 17.31 11.18 -14.82
CA GLY A 188 16.31 12.01 -14.14
C GLY A 188 16.08 11.58 -12.70
N LYS A 189 15.45 12.47 -11.93
CA LYS A 189 15.23 12.25 -10.50
C LYS A 189 14.19 11.16 -10.28
N LEU A 190 14.52 10.23 -9.39
CA LEU A 190 13.66 9.14 -8.97
C LEU A 190 13.46 9.21 -7.47
N ILE A 191 12.21 9.30 -7.04
CA ILE A 191 11.81 9.23 -5.65
C ILE A 191 10.98 7.97 -5.48
N VAL A 192 11.25 7.17 -4.45
CA VAL A 192 10.49 5.94 -4.16
C VAL A 192 9.78 6.09 -2.83
N LEU A 193 8.46 5.89 -2.82
CA LEU A 193 7.67 5.92 -1.59
C LEU A 193 7.53 4.53 -1.01
N VAL A 194 7.81 4.41 0.29
CA VAL A 194 7.67 3.16 1.06
C VAL A 194 6.98 3.42 2.40
N ASN A 195 6.33 2.39 2.93
CA ASN A 195 5.76 2.41 4.27
C ASN A 195 5.86 1.02 4.90
N GLU A 196 5.29 0.86 6.09
CA GLU A 196 5.24 -0.40 6.84
C GLU A 196 4.60 -1.57 6.07
N GLY A 197 3.78 -1.30 5.05
CA GLY A 197 3.19 -2.31 4.16
C GLY A 197 4.04 -2.64 2.92
N SER A 198 5.15 -1.95 2.69
CA SER A 198 6.13 -2.28 1.64
C SER A 198 6.97 -3.48 2.09
N ALA A 199 6.85 -4.62 1.42
CA ALA A 199 7.51 -5.86 1.85
C ALA A 199 8.17 -6.63 0.69
N SER A 200 9.12 -7.52 1.02
CA SER A 200 9.70 -8.50 0.10
C SER A 200 10.25 -7.87 -1.18
N ALA A 201 9.71 -8.19 -2.35
CA ALA A 201 10.17 -7.65 -3.64
C ALA A 201 10.19 -6.11 -3.70
N SER A 202 9.29 -5.43 -2.98
CA SER A 202 9.30 -3.96 -2.83
C SER A 202 10.55 -3.48 -2.10
N GLU A 203 10.97 -4.20 -1.06
CA GLU A 203 12.16 -3.90 -0.25
C GLU A 203 13.43 -4.17 -1.05
N ILE A 204 13.43 -5.22 -1.87
CA ILE A 204 14.51 -5.52 -2.81
C ILE A 204 14.70 -4.36 -3.80
N LEU A 205 13.62 -3.90 -4.44
CA LEU A 205 13.69 -2.78 -5.37
C LEU A 205 14.14 -1.49 -4.69
N ALA A 206 13.52 -1.13 -3.56
CA ALA A 206 13.87 0.09 -2.83
C ALA A 206 15.33 0.05 -2.32
N GLY A 207 15.77 -1.07 -1.74
CA GLY A 207 17.15 -1.24 -1.29
C GLY A 207 18.17 -1.22 -2.43
N ALA A 208 17.86 -1.83 -3.57
CA ALA A 208 18.71 -1.77 -4.76
C ALA A 208 18.87 -0.33 -5.26
N LEU A 209 17.77 0.42 -5.35
CA LEU A 209 17.80 1.81 -5.83
C LEU A 209 18.50 2.75 -4.85
N GLN A 210 18.32 2.53 -3.54
CA GLN A 210 18.96 3.32 -2.48
C GLN A 210 20.48 3.09 -2.45
N ASP A 211 20.90 1.82 -2.40
CA ASP A 211 22.32 1.46 -2.27
C ASP A 211 23.14 1.78 -3.54
N ASN A 212 22.50 1.78 -4.71
CA ASN A 212 23.11 2.26 -5.96
C ASN A 212 23.00 3.77 -6.15
N HIS A 213 22.54 4.52 -5.13
CA HIS A 213 22.33 5.97 -5.17
C HIS A 213 21.46 6.44 -6.36
N ARG A 214 20.56 5.57 -6.82
CA ARG A 214 19.70 5.84 -7.97
C ARG A 214 18.43 6.58 -7.56
N ALA A 215 17.91 6.35 -6.37
CA ALA A 215 16.69 6.99 -5.88
C ALA A 215 16.82 7.50 -4.45
N THR A 216 16.05 8.53 -4.12
CA THR A 216 15.77 8.93 -2.74
C THR A 216 14.55 8.16 -2.24
N ILE A 217 14.67 7.49 -1.11
CA ILE A 217 13.57 6.78 -0.46
C ILE A 217 12.86 7.73 0.51
N VAL A 218 11.53 7.84 0.40
CA VAL A 218 10.71 8.75 1.21
C VAL A 218 9.56 7.98 1.87
N GLY A 219 9.20 8.35 3.09
CA GLY A 219 8.04 7.79 3.80
C GLY A 219 8.45 7.19 5.14
N ARG A 220 8.09 5.92 5.37
CA ARG A 220 8.38 5.20 6.63
C ARG A 220 9.06 3.87 6.36
N ARG A 221 9.71 3.32 7.39
CA ARG A 221 10.45 2.06 7.28
C ARG A 221 9.56 0.93 6.73
N SER A 222 10.14 0.13 5.83
CA SER A 222 9.48 -1.03 5.22
C SER A 222 9.29 -2.19 6.20
N PHE A 223 8.60 -3.26 5.79
CA PHE A 223 8.16 -4.34 6.67
C PHE A 223 9.30 -5.19 7.30
N GLY A 224 10.39 -5.45 6.57
CA GLY A 224 11.48 -6.34 6.98
C GLY A 224 11.32 -7.81 6.58
N LYS A 225 10.68 -8.11 5.43
CA LYS A 225 10.42 -9.48 4.92
C LYS A 225 11.48 -9.88 3.89
N GLY A 226 12.61 -10.39 4.36
CA GLY A 226 13.78 -10.75 3.56
C GLY A 226 14.08 -12.25 3.45
N LEU A 227 13.09 -13.14 3.50
CA LEU A 227 13.30 -14.60 3.42
C LEU A 227 13.07 -15.15 2.00
N VAL A 228 14.00 -16.00 1.54
CA VAL A 228 13.86 -16.82 0.33
C VAL A 228 13.23 -18.15 0.72
N GLN A 229 12.12 -18.50 0.07
CA GLN A 229 11.42 -19.76 0.30
C GLN A 229 11.35 -20.56 -0.99
N GLU A 230 11.68 -21.85 -0.89
CA GLU A 230 11.53 -22.81 -1.97
C GLU A 230 10.48 -23.86 -1.62
N VAL A 231 9.83 -24.40 -2.65
CA VAL A 231 8.83 -25.46 -2.52
C VAL A 231 9.47 -26.78 -2.96
N TYR A 232 9.63 -27.70 -2.01
CA TYR A 232 10.15 -29.03 -2.25
C TYR A 232 8.99 -30.02 -2.35
N PRO A 233 8.73 -30.61 -3.53
CA PRO A 233 7.68 -31.62 -3.65
C PRO A 233 8.06 -32.90 -2.91
N LEU A 234 7.07 -33.55 -2.31
CA LEU A 234 7.19 -34.84 -1.63
C LEU A 234 6.58 -35.96 -2.49
N PRO A 235 6.99 -37.23 -2.30
CA PRO A 235 6.51 -38.36 -3.10
C PRO A 235 4.99 -38.59 -3.03
N ASP A 236 4.35 -38.15 -1.95
CA ASP A 236 2.92 -38.27 -1.69
C ASP A 236 2.10 -37.11 -2.29
N THR A 237 2.68 -36.31 -3.19
CA THR A 237 2.11 -35.11 -3.83
C THR A 237 1.93 -33.89 -2.91
N SER A 238 2.27 -34.01 -1.63
CA SER A 238 2.40 -32.85 -0.75
C SER A 238 3.70 -32.08 -1.05
N ALA A 239 3.90 -30.94 -0.39
CA ALA A 239 5.13 -30.15 -0.56
C ALA A 239 5.53 -29.44 0.72
N VAL A 240 6.84 -29.25 0.91
CA VAL A 240 7.42 -28.46 2.00
C VAL A 240 7.84 -27.11 1.45
N ARG A 241 7.31 -26.04 2.04
CA ARG A 241 7.81 -24.68 1.79
C ARG A 241 8.89 -24.35 2.82
N LEU A 242 10.15 -24.41 2.38
CA LEU A 242 11.31 -24.25 3.26
C LEU A 242 11.99 -22.92 3.00
N THR A 243 12.27 -22.17 4.08
CA THR A 243 13.13 -20.99 4.02
C THR A 243 14.59 -21.44 3.93
N ILE A 244 15.28 -21.08 2.84
CA ILE A 244 16.63 -21.57 2.54
C ILE A 244 17.71 -20.48 2.61
N ALA A 245 17.34 -19.22 2.42
CA ALA A 245 18.26 -18.10 2.34
C ALA A 245 17.60 -16.79 2.77
N ARG A 246 18.41 -15.73 2.89
CA ARG A 246 17.97 -14.35 3.12
C ARG A 246 18.32 -13.47 1.92
N TYR A 247 17.54 -12.43 1.69
CA TYR A 247 17.85 -11.35 0.76
C TYR A 247 18.73 -10.29 1.43
N TYR A 248 19.74 -9.86 0.68
CA TYR A 248 20.67 -8.82 1.07
C TYR A 248 20.72 -7.73 0.00
N THR A 249 20.71 -6.48 0.43
CA THR A 249 20.86 -5.32 -0.46
C THR A 249 22.32 -5.21 -0.96
N PRO A 250 22.61 -4.40 -1.97
CA PRO A 250 23.97 -4.26 -2.53
C PRO A 250 25.04 -3.87 -1.50
N SER A 251 24.69 -3.11 -0.47
CA SER A 251 25.59 -2.75 0.65
C SER A 251 25.88 -3.90 1.62
N GLY A 252 25.22 -5.05 1.47
CA GLY A 252 25.36 -6.23 2.32
C GLY A 252 24.41 -6.27 3.53
N LYS A 253 23.44 -5.35 3.59
CA LYS A 253 22.43 -5.32 4.65
C LYS A 253 21.37 -6.41 4.43
N SER A 254 21.10 -7.21 5.46
CA SER A 254 19.96 -8.14 5.46
C SER A 254 18.65 -7.35 5.54
N ILE A 255 17.73 -7.61 4.62
CA ILE A 255 16.37 -7.03 4.70
C ILE A 255 15.60 -7.62 5.88
N GLN A 256 15.86 -8.88 6.21
CA GLN A 256 15.07 -9.63 7.18
C GLN A 256 15.18 -9.05 8.59
N ARG A 257 14.04 -8.68 9.18
CA ARG A 257 13.94 -8.37 10.62
C ARG A 257 14.16 -9.61 11.48
N SER A 258 14.84 -9.42 12.61
CA SER A 258 15.25 -10.51 13.49
C SER A 258 14.07 -11.26 14.10
N TYR A 259 14.15 -12.60 14.12
CA TYR A 259 13.27 -13.48 14.89
C TYR A 259 13.91 -13.91 16.23
N ALA A 260 15.02 -13.28 16.65
CA ALA A 260 15.79 -13.73 17.82
C ALA A 260 14.96 -13.78 19.11
N ASN A 261 13.98 -12.89 19.25
CA ASN A 261 13.09 -12.81 20.40
C ASN A 261 11.78 -13.59 20.20
N GLY A 262 11.71 -14.45 19.18
CA GLY A 262 10.51 -15.19 18.81
C GLY A 262 9.60 -14.43 17.85
N THR A 263 8.59 -15.14 17.35
CA THR A 263 7.60 -14.62 16.40
C THR A 263 6.69 -13.58 17.03
N ASP A 264 6.27 -13.78 18.28
CA ASP A 264 5.34 -12.86 18.96
C ASP A 264 5.97 -11.47 19.06
N ALA A 265 7.20 -11.38 19.56
CA ALA A 265 7.96 -10.14 19.63
C ALA A 265 8.17 -9.48 18.24
N TYR A 266 8.45 -10.28 17.20
CA TYR A 266 8.61 -9.78 15.83
C TYR A 266 7.37 -9.02 15.35
N TYR A 267 6.18 -9.54 15.65
CA TYR A 267 4.94 -8.92 15.20
C TYR A 267 4.39 -7.90 16.19
N ASP A 268 4.65 -8.02 17.48
CA ASP A 268 4.36 -6.96 18.45
C ASP A 268 5.15 -5.69 18.08
N GLU A 269 6.43 -5.83 17.73
CA GLU A 269 7.24 -4.73 17.19
C GLU A 269 6.62 -4.16 15.90
N TYR A 270 6.16 -5.01 14.97
CA TYR A 270 5.44 -4.54 13.78
C TYR A 270 4.19 -3.73 14.12
N MET A 271 3.37 -4.24 15.03
CA MET A 271 2.16 -3.54 15.45
C MET A 271 2.51 -2.22 16.12
N GLN A 272 3.57 -2.15 16.92
CA GLN A 272 4.05 -0.89 17.48
C GLN A 272 4.55 0.10 16.42
N ILE A 273 5.18 -0.37 15.33
CA ILE A 273 5.59 0.48 14.20
C ILE A 273 4.38 1.01 13.43
N VAL A 274 3.46 0.13 13.06
CA VAL A 274 2.17 0.50 12.44
C VAL A 274 1.41 1.46 13.38
N MET A 275 1.61 1.30 14.70
CA MET A 275 1.02 2.16 15.68
C MET A 275 1.67 3.56 15.70
N ASN A 276 2.95 3.62 15.98
CA ASN A 276 3.60 4.87 16.36
C ASN A 276 4.23 5.58 15.16
N GLY A 277 4.30 4.89 14.01
CA GLY A 277 4.95 5.38 12.80
C GLY A 277 6.47 5.37 12.89
N ASP A 278 7.05 4.87 13.98
CA ASP A 278 8.46 4.96 14.30
C ASP A 278 8.98 3.58 14.74
N ALA A 279 10.00 3.09 14.03
CA ALA A 279 10.64 1.82 14.30
C ALA A 279 11.82 1.92 15.25
N ASP A 280 12.44 3.10 15.36
CA ASP A 280 13.65 3.30 16.17
C ASP A 280 13.27 3.55 17.65
N SER A 281 12.08 4.09 17.93
CA SER A 281 11.56 4.24 19.30
C SER A 281 11.08 2.93 19.94
N VAL A 282 10.74 1.89 19.16
CA VAL A 282 10.23 0.62 19.70
C VAL A 282 11.26 -0.12 20.55
N ASN A 283 12.54 -0.01 20.21
CA ASN A 283 13.62 -0.72 20.91
C ASN A 283 14.77 0.20 21.39
N GLY A 284 14.63 1.53 21.25
CA GLY A 284 15.67 2.50 21.63
C GLY A 284 16.99 2.33 20.89
N ARG A 285 16.97 1.61 19.76
CA ARG A 285 18.11 1.33 18.88
C ARG A 285 17.65 1.50 17.45
N LYS A 286 18.53 2.08 16.63
CA LYS A 286 18.29 2.21 15.19
C LYS A 286 18.09 0.82 14.58
N ALA A 287 16.92 0.61 13.97
CA ALA A 287 16.58 -0.66 13.35
C ALA A 287 17.53 -0.97 12.17
N ASP A 288 18.11 -2.16 12.17
CA ASP A 288 19.11 -2.66 11.21
C ASP A 288 18.51 -3.53 10.09
N TRP A 289 17.18 -3.62 10.02
CA TRP A 289 16.42 -4.42 9.07
C TRP A 289 15.53 -3.55 8.17
N GLY A 290 14.88 -4.16 7.17
CA GLY A 290 14.06 -3.45 6.19
C GLY A 290 14.83 -2.35 5.44
N ILE A 291 14.10 -1.48 4.76
CA ILE A 291 14.61 -0.30 4.07
C ILE A 291 14.18 0.93 4.88
N ALA A 292 15.16 1.71 5.34
CA ALA A 292 14.91 2.96 6.02
C ALA A 292 14.76 4.07 4.97
N PRO A 293 13.81 5.00 5.12
CA PRO A 293 13.71 6.13 4.22
C PRO A 293 14.92 7.07 4.40
N ASP A 294 15.36 7.71 3.32
CA ASP A 294 16.31 8.82 3.35
C ASP A 294 15.65 10.09 3.89
N ILE A 295 14.35 10.25 3.62
CA ILE A 295 13.50 11.31 4.17
C ILE A 295 12.31 10.66 4.86
N GLU A 296 12.33 10.70 6.18
CA GLU A 296 11.24 10.19 7.01
C GLU A 296 10.06 11.17 7.04
N VAL A 297 8.86 10.64 6.83
CA VAL A 297 7.60 11.37 6.98
C VAL A 297 6.84 10.77 8.15
N ALA A 298 6.83 11.51 9.26
CA ALA A 298 6.21 11.06 10.50
C ALA A 298 4.70 10.87 10.33
N LEU A 299 4.15 9.87 11.03
CA LEU A 299 2.72 9.64 11.07
C LEU A 299 2.01 10.82 11.76
N ASP A 300 0.98 11.38 11.14
CA ASP A 300 0.15 12.42 11.76
C ASP A 300 -0.76 11.79 12.83
N THR A 301 -0.29 11.84 14.08
CA THR A 301 -1.00 11.34 15.26
C THR A 301 -1.87 12.41 15.94
N SER A 302 -2.09 13.57 15.29
CA SER A 302 -2.95 14.62 15.84
C SER A 302 -4.39 14.14 16.05
N ASP A 303 -5.11 14.76 16.99
CA ASP A 303 -6.51 14.39 17.25
C ASP A 303 -7.39 14.52 16.00
N LEU A 304 -7.17 15.57 15.21
CA LEU A 304 -7.87 15.80 13.95
C LEU A 304 -7.62 14.65 12.95
N SER A 305 -6.35 14.25 12.77
CA SER A 305 -6.01 13.13 11.89
C SER A 305 -6.64 11.82 12.37
N ARG A 306 -6.59 11.53 13.67
CA ARG A 306 -7.22 10.33 14.24
C ARG A 306 -8.72 10.29 14.01
N ARG A 307 -9.43 11.41 14.21
CA ARG A 307 -10.88 11.51 13.95
C ARG A 307 -11.22 11.30 12.49
N PHE A 308 -10.51 11.95 11.57
CA PHE A 308 -10.72 11.74 10.14
C PHE A 308 -10.44 10.29 9.73
N ASN A 309 -9.30 9.74 10.17
CA ASN A 309 -8.93 8.36 9.90
C ASN A 309 -9.99 7.40 10.44
N ARG A 310 -10.58 7.66 11.61
CA ARG A 310 -11.67 6.85 12.15
C ARG A 310 -12.90 6.82 11.22
N LEU A 311 -13.31 7.97 10.67
CA LEU A 311 -14.42 8.02 9.70
C LEU A 311 -14.10 7.24 8.42
N TYR A 312 -12.87 7.36 7.92
CA TYR A 312 -12.41 6.63 6.75
C TYR A 312 -12.29 5.13 7.02
N ASN A 313 -11.84 4.76 8.22
CA ASN A 313 -11.61 3.40 8.66
C ASN A 313 -12.92 2.62 8.79
N LEU A 314 -13.95 3.25 9.35
CA LEU A 314 -15.29 2.69 9.45
C LEU A 314 -16.02 2.62 8.09
N GLY A 315 -15.38 3.07 7.01
CA GLY A 315 -15.98 3.08 5.68
C GLY A 315 -17.06 4.15 5.50
N LEU A 316 -17.23 5.09 6.45
CA LEU A 316 -18.33 6.06 6.44
C LEU A 316 -18.20 7.03 5.27
N VAL A 317 -16.98 7.48 4.97
CA VAL A 317 -16.68 8.33 3.80
C VAL A 317 -17.05 7.62 2.51
N GLN A 318 -16.69 6.35 2.39
CA GLN A 318 -16.89 5.53 1.21
C GLN A 318 -18.38 5.25 1.01
N GLN A 319 -19.06 4.72 2.03
CA GLN A 319 -20.49 4.38 1.98
C GLN A 319 -21.37 5.60 1.68
N PHE A 320 -21.10 6.74 2.31
CA PHE A 320 -21.78 7.99 1.99
C PHE A 320 -21.57 8.38 0.53
N SER A 321 -20.33 8.36 0.06
CA SER A 321 -19.98 8.75 -1.32
C SER A 321 -20.63 7.84 -2.35
N TYR A 322 -20.70 6.53 -2.10
CA TYR A 322 -21.41 5.58 -2.98
C TYR A 322 -22.90 5.91 -3.09
N GLY A 323 -23.56 6.16 -1.96
CA GLY A 323 -24.97 6.53 -1.93
C GLY A 323 -25.22 7.88 -2.63
N TRP A 324 -24.34 8.85 -2.40
CA TRP A 324 -24.43 10.16 -3.04
C TRP A 324 -24.24 10.06 -4.56
N TYR A 325 -23.21 9.35 -5.04
CA TYR A 325 -22.94 9.15 -6.46
C TYR A 325 -24.14 8.52 -7.19
N GLY A 326 -24.78 7.51 -6.59
CA GLY A 326 -25.95 6.84 -7.18
C GLY A 326 -27.11 7.80 -7.50
N ASN A 327 -27.31 8.82 -6.65
CA ASN A 327 -28.35 9.83 -6.82
C ASN A 327 -27.92 11.01 -7.72
N HIS A 328 -26.61 11.19 -7.92
CA HIS A 328 -26.04 12.35 -8.63
C HIS A 328 -25.25 11.95 -9.90
N LYS A 329 -25.50 10.75 -10.43
CA LYS A 329 -24.75 10.21 -11.57
C LYS A 329 -24.73 11.16 -12.78
N LYS A 330 -25.85 11.80 -13.13
CA LYS A 330 -25.93 12.76 -14.24
C LYS A 330 -25.07 14.01 -14.01
N GLN A 331 -24.93 14.45 -12.77
CA GLN A 331 -24.04 15.56 -12.42
C GLN A 331 -22.58 15.14 -12.62
N MET A 332 -22.22 13.93 -12.18
CA MET A 332 -20.88 13.37 -12.35
C MET A 332 -20.50 13.16 -13.82
N GLU A 333 -21.44 12.72 -14.65
CA GLU A 333 -21.26 12.57 -16.11
C GLU A 333 -21.06 13.92 -16.83
N GLY A 334 -21.35 15.05 -16.18
CA GLY A 334 -21.13 16.39 -16.72
C GLY A 334 -19.66 16.85 -16.73
N TYR A 335 -18.78 16.19 -15.98
CA TYR A 335 -17.35 16.49 -15.96
C TYR A 335 -16.61 15.70 -17.05
N ALA A 336 -15.81 16.39 -17.87
CA ALA A 336 -15.12 15.78 -18.99
C ALA A 336 -14.02 14.79 -18.56
N ASP A 337 -13.25 15.16 -17.54
CA ASP A 337 -12.14 14.38 -17.00
C ASP A 337 -11.94 14.68 -15.50
N VAL A 338 -10.98 13.98 -14.89
CA VAL A 338 -10.63 14.14 -13.48
C VAL A 338 -10.10 15.55 -13.18
N GLN A 339 -9.39 16.19 -14.11
CA GLN A 339 -8.85 17.53 -13.93
C GLN A 339 -9.96 18.58 -13.83
N ALA A 340 -10.96 18.51 -14.72
CA ALA A 340 -12.14 19.35 -14.67
C ALA A 340 -12.92 19.11 -13.36
N PHE A 341 -13.10 17.86 -12.95
CA PHE A 341 -13.75 17.54 -11.68
C PHE A 341 -13.00 18.08 -10.46
N GLN A 342 -11.69 17.84 -10.37
CA GLN A 342 -10.88 18.30 -9.25
C GLN A 342 -10.88 19.83 -9.13
N LYS A 343 -10.96 20.54 -10.26
CA LYS A 343 -10.99 21.99 -10.30
C LYS A 343 -12.36 22.58 -9.97
N ASP A 344 -13.42 22.03 -10.54
CA ASP A 344 -14.74 22.66 -10.57
C ASP A 344 -15.76 22.04 -9.60
N PHE A 345 -15.51 20.84 -9.08
CA PHE A 345 -16.33 20.26 -8.03
C PHE A 345 -15.90 20.77 -6.65
N HIS A 346 -16.86 21.28 -5.90
CA HIS A 346 -16.71 21.64 -4.50
C HIS A 346 -17.86 21.06 -3.69
N MET A 347 -17.55 20.53 -2.51
CA MET A 347 -18.57 20.01 -1.60
C MET A 347 -19.42 21.15 -1.04
N SER A 348 -20.70 21.16 -1.42
CA SER A 348 -21.66 22.15 -0.93
C SER A 348 -21.89 22.01 0.58
N ASP A 349 -22.33 23.09 1.22
CA ASP A 349 -22.69 23.07 2.64
C ASP A 349 -23.81 22.07 2.94
N GLU A 350 -24.74 21.88 2.00
CA GLU A 350 -25.80 20.89 2.10
C GLU A 350 -25.22 19.47 2.11
N MET A 351 -24.36 19.14 1.15
CA MET A 351 -23.71 17.83 1.08
C MET A 351 -22.87 17.55 2.32
N PHE A 352 -22.16 18.56 2.83
CA PHE A 352 -21.38 18.44 4.06
C PHE A 352 -22.27 18.16 5.27
N ARG A 353 -23.38 18.90 5.44
CA ARG A 353 -24.35 18.63 6.52
C ARG A 353 -24.98 17.25 6.37
N SER A 354 -25.30 16.81 5.16
CA SER A 354 -25.81 15.45 4.91
C SER A 354 -24.79 14.38 5.30
N PHE A 355 -23.50 14.60 5.05
CA PHE A 355 -22.44 13.70 5.52
C PHE A 355 -22.38 13.65 7.04
N LEU A 356 -22.39 14.80 7.73
CA LEU A 356 -22.36 14.84 9.19
C LEU A 356 -23.59 14.15 9.80
N ASN A 357 -24.78 14.36 9.25
CA ASN A 357 -26.00 13.67 9.69
C ASN A 357 -25.90 12.16 9.45
N TYR A 358 -25.38 11.75 8.29
CA TYR A 358 -25.16 10.33 7.98
C TYR A 358 -24.23 9.67 9.01
N VAL A 359 -23.14 10.34 9.40
CA VAL A 359 -22.24 9.86 10.45
C VAL A 359 -22.99 9.76 11.79
N SER A 360 -23.71 10.80 12.20
CA SER A 360 -24.47 10.81 13.45
C SER A 360 -25.54 9.71 13.53
N ASP A 361 -26.20 9.40 12.40
CA ASP A 361 -27.24 8.39 12.33
C ASP A 361 -26.67 6.96 12.34
N LYS A 362 -25.53 6.74 11.69
CA LYS A 362 -24.90 5.41 11.57
C LYS A 362 -24.02 5.07 12.75
N GLU A 363 -23.24 6.04 13.22
CA GLU A 363 -22.21 5.88 14.23
C GLU A 363 -22.22 7.12 15.15
N PRO A 364 -23.22 7.24 16.07
CA PRO A 364 -23.42 8.43 16.89
C PRO A 364 -22.17 8.84 17.68
N GLU A 365 -21.35 7.88 18.10
CA GLU A 365 -20.10 8.11 18.83
C GLU A 365 -19.02 8.81 18.00
N GLN A 366 -19.14 8.77 16.67
CA GLN A 366 -18.21 9.40 15.73
C GLN A 366 -18.71 10.77 15.23
N SER A 367 -19.83 11.25 15.77
CA SER A 367 -20.35 12.59 15.48
C SER A 367 -19.30 13.66 15.76
N LEU A 368 -19.13 14.59 14.82
CA LEU A 368 -18.14 15.66 14.94
C LEU A 368 -18.76 16.94 15.53
N PRO A 369 -18.16 17.52 16.59
CA PRO A 369 -18.47 18.88 17.01
C PRO A 369 -18.30 19.89 15.87
N ALA A 370 -19.08 20.98 15.86
CA ALA A 370 -19.15 21.91 14.72
C ALA A 370 -17.79 22.56 14.36
N ASP A 371 -16.99 22.90 15.37
CA ASP A 371 -15.64 23.45 15.22
C ASP A 371 -14.68 22.39 14.60
N THR A 372 -14.73 21.17 15.12
CA THR A 372 -13.94 20.04 14.63
C THR A 372 -14.32 19.67 13.21
N ALA A 373 -15.62 19.61 12.91
CA ALA A 373 -16.15 19.37 11.57
C ALA A 373 -15.65 20.43 10.58
N SER A 374 -15.67 21.71 10.97
CA SER A 374 -15.17 22.80 10.14
C SER A 374 -13.68 22.66 9.82
N LEU A 375 -12.86 22.25 10.80
CA LEU A 375 -11.43 21.99 10.61
C LEU A 375 -11.16 20.76 9.72
N LEU A 376 -12.00 19.73 9.81
CA LEU A 376 -11.86 18.50 9.03
C LEU A 376 -12.49 18.58 7.64
N ARG A 377 -13.29 19.61 7.35
CA ARG A 377 -14.00 19.77 6.08
C ARG A 377 -13.11 19.55 4.85
N PRO A 378 -11.89 20.13 4.74
CA PRO A 378 -11.04 19.92 3.56
C PRO A 378 -10.61 18.45 3.36
N ARG A 379 -10.32 17.73 4.45
CA ARG A 379 -9.95 16.30 4.39
C ARG A 379 -11.16 15.44 4.05
N ILE A 380 -12.32 15.74 4.64
CA ILE A 380 -13.61 15.07 4.33
C ILE A 380 -13.97 15.27 2.86
N GLU A 381 -13.89 16.51 2.37
CA GLU A 381 -14.13 16.87 0.98
C GLU A 381 -13.23 16.08 0.03
N THR A 382 -11.92 16.12 0.26
CA THR A 382 -10.95 15.40 -0.58
C THR A 382 -11.20 13.89 -0.57
N GLY A 383 -11.50 13.31 0.60
CA GLY A 383 -11.82 11.89 0.74
C GLY A 383 -13.08 11.50 -0.03
N ILE A 384 -14.15 12.28 0.08
CA ILE A 384 -15.40 12.08 -0.67
C ILE A 384 -15.14 12.24 -2.17
N MET A 385 -14.50 13.33 -2.59
CA MET A 385 -14.16 13.60 -3.99
C MET A 385 -13.36 12.47 -4.61
N ALA A 386 -12.35 11.93 -3.90
CA ALA A 386 -11.57 10.81 -4.37
C ALA A 386 -12.46 9.58 -4.61
N VAL A 387 -13.35 9.23 -3.66
CA VAL A 387 -14.27 8.09 -3.83
C VAL A 387 -15.26 8.30 -4.98
N LEU A 388 -15.79 9.52 -5.15
CA LEU A 388 -16.65 9.88 -6.27
C LEU A 388 -15.92 9.78 -7.61
N ALA A 389 -14.71 10.32 -7.70
CA ALA A 389 -13.86 10.21 -8.90
C ALA A 389 -13.50 8.75 -9.19
N ARG A 390 -13.32 7.92 -8.17
CA ARG A 390 -13.15 6.47 -8.33
C ARG A 390 -14.37 5.80 -8.98
N GLN A 391 -15.58 6.26 -8.69
CA GLN A 391 -16.79 5.71 -9.32
C GLN A 391 -16.84 6.03 -10.81
N GLN A 392 -16.39 7.21 -11.21
CA GLN A 392 -16.46 7.68 -12.59
C GLN A 392 -15.27 7.21 -13.44
N TRP A 393 -14.05 7.34 -12.92
CA TRP A 393 -12.79 7.13 -13.67
C TRP A 393 -11.86 6.09 -13.05
N GLY A 394 -12.31 5.34 -12.04
CA GLY A 394 -11.48 4.32 -11.39
C GLY A 394 -10.24 4.91 -10.71
N ASN A 395 -9.12 4.19 -10.75
CA ASN A 395 -7.89 4.61 -10.09
C ASN A 395 -7.30 5.90 -10.71
N ASP A 396 -7.49 6.12 -12.01
CA ASP A 396 -7.10 7.34 -12.71
C ASP A 396 -7.86 8.58 -12.19
N GLY A 397 -9.06 8.39 -11.60
CA GLY A 397 -9.79 9.45 -10.90
C GLY A 397 -9.43 9.59 -9.42
N PHE A 398 -9.21 8.45 -8.75
CA PHE A 398 -9.03 8.39 -7.30
C PHE A 398 -7.70 9.00 -6.82
N PHE A 399 -6.59 8.51 -7.38
CA PHE A 399 -5.26 8.84 -6.87
C PHE A 399 -4.87 10.31 -7.09
N PRO A 400 -5.15 10.95 -8.24
CA PRO A 400 -4.82 12.37 -8.41
C PRO A 400 -5.46 13.28 -7.35
N ILE A 401 -6.67 12.96 -6.91
CA ILE A 401 -7.36 13.70 -5.86
C ILE A 401 -6.80 13.35 -4.48
N LEU A 402 -6.69 12.06 -4.15
CA LEU A 402 -6.20 11.63 -2.84
C LEU A 402 -4.76 12.11 -2.58
N ASN A 403 -3.89 12.01 -3.59
CA ASN A 403 -2.49 12.40 -3.49
C ASN A 403 -2.28 13.90 -3.26
N SER A 404 -3.29 14.75 -3.55
CA SER A 404 -3.19 16.20 -3.34
C SER A 404 -3.03 16.60 -1.87
N MET A 405 -3.49 15.76 -0.94
CA MET A 405 -3.39 15.99 0.51
C MET A 405 -2.40 15.04 1.22
N ASP A 406 -1.67 14.23 0.45
CA ASP A 406 -0.80 13.19 0.99
C ASP A 406 0.58 13.76 1.38
N PRO A 407 0.95 13.73 2.67
CA PRO A 407 2.22 14.30 3.13
C PRO A 407 3.44 13.58 2.56
N ASP A 408 3.36 12.28 2.25
CA ASP A 408 4.47 11.54 1.65
C ASP A 408 4.72 12.04 0.21
N ILE A 409 3.64 12.35 -0.51
CA ILE A 409 3.71 12.91 -1.87
C ILE A 409 4.29 14.31 -1.85
N GLN A 410 3.88 15.16 -0.89
CA GLN A 410 4.45 16.50 -0.74
C GLN A 410 5.95 16.44 -0.42
N ALA A 411 6.37 15.58 0.52
CA ALA A 411 7.78 15.37 0.82
C ALA A 411 8.57 14.84 -0.39
N ALA A 412 7.96 13.99 -1.20
CA ALA A 412 8.55 13.47 -2.42
C ALA A 412 8.75 14.55 -3.49
N LEU A 413 7.75 15.41 -3.69
CA LEU A 413 7.84 16.56 -4.58
C LEU A 413 8.92 17.53 -4.10
N ASP A 414 8.95 17.87 -2.82
CA ASP A 414 10.01 18.70 -2.24
C ASP A 414 11.39 18.11 -2.49
N ALA A 415 11.56 16.80 -2.30
CA ALA A 415 12.81 16.10 -2.59
C ALA A 415 13.17 16.13 -4.08
N ALA A 416 12.18 15.96 -4.96
CA ALA A 416 12.36 16.04 -6.40
C ALA A 416 12.77 17.45 -6.84
N TYR A 417 12.30 18.51 -6.17
CA TYR A 417 12.60 19.91 -6.54
C TYR A 417 13.87 20.48 -5.91
N ARG A 418 14.41 19.87 -4.84
CA ARG A 418 15.69 20.30 -4.25
C ARG A 418 16.79 20.28 -5.32
N LYS A 419 17.47 21.41 -5.53
CA LYS A 419 18.68 21.43 -6.36
C LYS A 419 19.69 20.50 -5.72
N GLU A 420 20.36 19.67 -6.51
CA GLU A 420 21.49 18.87 -6.02
C GLU A 420 22.54 19.85 -5.50
N GLU A 421 22.63 20.00 -4.18
CA GLU A 421 23.82 20.57 -3.58
C GLU A 421 24.92 19.57 -3.87
N HIS A 422 25.77 19.89 -4.85
CA HIS A 422 26.94 19.12 -5.25
C HIS A 422 27.62 18.49 -4.03
N LYS A 423 27.46 17.17 -3.84
CA LYS A 423 28.39 16.39 -3.04
C LYS A 423 29.72 16.39 -3.79
N LYS A 424 30.62 17.26 -3.35
CA LYS A 424 32.04 17.27 -3.74
C LYS A 424 32.76 16.06 -3.22
#